data_AF-A0A2N1A7Q3-F1
#
_entry.id   AF-A0A2N1A7Q3-F1
#
_cell.length_a   1.000
_cell.length_b   1.000
_cell.length_c   1.000
_cell.angle_alpha   90.00
_cell.angle_beta   90.00
_cell.angle_gamma   90.00
#
_symmetry.space_group_name_H-M   'P 1'
#
loop_
_entity.id
_entity.type
_entity.pdbx_description
1 polymer ?
#
loop_
_entity_poly.entity_id
_entity_poly.type
_entity_poly.pdbx_seq_one_letter_code
_entity_poly.pdbx_strand_id
1 'polypeptide(L)'
;MKKSQNGFVLISVLLITTVSTLYTFSEIKGNQLQERIGGNQQKEMNARAMAEKGVFKAFEYIETENIPGASSAILTSAINNGFLNAPQMTVYSASVDTNNIFTFISKGENYDSVAYFKAKIHMKGPQTITEFPDAIVGCEGINIEGALVDSYNGVGNLGPYTSGSTANNADIATISDTSEINIGNGTVQGSVTSNGSVDASSGTSNITGDVSAQTNIKLKDGFSGNTHAGGDTTIENFTINGGLNTYNDLKYYGTRAIDGQVTHGGLLQVGNENNPYQDSTATLGAGTSHVKNGKPQKMKGDCDTKGIVKVIDDMKTGTPTGANMSTMVKDDGTALSTLTFSDDINVGTNAHLSSGSGSFTEVQTVPMDLSTLGFRDTQTAQAVYVFDSLELVNQDIEISGDVVFLVKGDIELGNGGTGFKFKTGEETTSSLTIITDSKITIGAAAAVFPNSAKLNDTGNAPLSVYSSFQSVGLVDDAYNSGFSDARQNVDSAFLVTGAANMYVNIHAPLGYVQARASGEIYGAMRGKAVDVIGDIGIHYDEKLGSAKSETLIGTETTFMLSSYYHYPL
;
A
#
# COMPACT_ATOMS: atom_id res chain seq x y z
N MET A 1 103.97 -1.90 30.25
CA MET A 1 103.05 -1.42 31.30
C MET A 1 101.91 -0.63 30.65
N LYS A 2 100.69 -1.17 30.65
CA LYS A 2 99.46 -0.50 30.17
C LYS A 2 99.12 0.67 31.10
N LYS A 3 99.10 1.90 30.57
CA LYS A 3 98.72 3.12 31.31
C LYS A 3 97.33 3.60 30.86
N SER A 4 96.39 3.61 31.80
CA SER A 4 95.27 4.55 31.95
C SER A 4 94.40 4.86 30.69
N GLN A 5 93.45 3.99 30.37
CA GLN A 5 92.28 4.31 29.51
C GLN A 5 90.94 4.33 30.27
N ASN A 6 90.94 4.24 31.61
CA ASN A 6 89.70 4.07 32.39
C ASN A 6 88.90 5.36 32.62
N GLY A 7 89.46 6.56 32.37
CA GLY A 7 88.79 7.83 32.62
C GLY A 7 87.87 8.32 31.49
N PHE A 8 88.29 8.14 30.23
CA PHE A 8 87.50 8.59 29.06
C PHE A 8 86.25 7.71 28.84
N VAL A 9 86.39 6.39 29.03
CA VAL A 9 85.28 5.44 28.96
C VAL A 9 84.19 5.79 29.97
N LEU A 10 84.56 6.21 31.19
CA LEU A 10 83.61 6.62 32.22
C LEU A 10 82.77 7.83 31.79
N ILE A 11 83.40 8.83 31.17
CA ILE A 11 82.73 10.04 30.69
C ILE A 11 81.81 9.73 29.51
N SER A 12 82.25 8.91 28.55
CA SER A 12 81.42 8.51 27.41
C SER A 12 80.21 7.68 27.86
N VAL A 13 80.40 6.75 28.81
CA VAL A 13 79.31 5.96 29.38
C VAL A 13 78.34 6.85 30.15
N LEU A 14 78.83 7.82 30.92
CA LEU A 14 77.99 8.78 31.63
C LEU A 14 77.14 9.61 30.65
N LEU A 15 77.75 10.15 29.60
CA LEU A 15 77.06 10.93 28.57
C LEU A 15 75.98 10.11 27.85
N ILE A 16 76.32 8.89 27.41
CA ILE A 16 75.35 8.00 26.74
C ILE A 16 74.21 7.63 27.69
N THR A 17 74.51 7.38 28.98
CA THR A 17 73.49 7.09 29.99
C THR A 17 72.59 8.29 30.23
N THR A 18 73.13 9.51 30.30
CA THR A 18 72.34 10.74 30.44
C THR A 18 71.44 10.99 29.24
N VAL A 19 71.96 10.84 28.01
CA VAL A 19 71.16 10.99 26.78
C VAL A 19 70.05 9.92 26.70
N SER A 20 70.38 8.67 27.04
CA SER A 20 69.40 7.56 27.05
C SER A 20 68.32 7.77 28.12
N THR A 21 68.69 8.31 29.28
CA THR A 21 67.77 8.62 30.38
C THR A 21 66.84 9.77 29.98
N LEU A 22 67.37 10.84 29.37
CA LEU A 22 66.55 11.95 28.84
C LEU A 22 65.58 11.49 27.76
N TYR A 23 66.02 10.61 26.86
CA TYR A 23 65.17 9.99 25.85
C TYR A 23 64.05 9.16 26.49
N THR A 24 64.39 8.31 27.47
CA THR A 24 63.40 7.50 28.19
C THR A 24 62.37 8.36 28.92
N PHE A 25 62.78 9.46 29.56
CA PHE A 25 61.84 10.39 30.19
C PHE A 25 60.95 11.13 29.19
N SER A 26 61.45 11.40 27.99
CA SER A 26 60.65 11.98 26.89
C SER A 26 59.56 11.01 26.43
N GLU A 27 59.90 9.73 26.26
CA GLU A 27 58.96 8.68 25.89
C GLU A 27 57.89 8.44 26.97
N ILE A 28 58.26 8.46 28.26
CA ILE A 28 57.30 8.35 29.38
C ILE A 28 56.29 9.50 29.36
N LYS A 29 56.75 10.74 29.09
CA LYS A 29 55.85 11.90 28.96
C LYS A 29 54.94 11.79 27.73
N GLY A 30 55.47 11.28 26.61
CA GLY A 30 54.70 10.99 25.40
C GLY A 30 53.59 9.97 25.66
N ASN A 31 53.91 8.87 26.34
CA ASN A 31 52.95 7.82 26.70
C ASN A 31 51.86 8.33 27.65
N GLN A 32 52.21 9.12 28.67
CA GLN A 32 51.23 9.74 29.57
C GLN A 32 50.30 10.71 28.83
N LEU A 33 50.81 11.46 27.85
CA LEU A 33 50.00 12.35 27.04
C LEU A 33 49.03 11.55 26.14
N GLN A 34 49.50 10.49 25.50
CA GLN A 34 48.68 9.61 24.67
C GLN A 34 47.59 8.90 25.49
N GLU A 35 47.90 8.43 26.70
CA GLU A 35 46.94 7.84 27.62
C GLU A 35 45.84 8.83 28.01
N ARG A 36 46.21 10.09 28.28
CA ARG A 36 45.23 11.16 28.57
C ARG A 36 44.38 11.50 27.35
N ILE A 37 44.96 11.55 26.15
CA ILE A 37 44.23 11.80 24.92
C ILE A 37 43.25 10.65 24.65
N GLY A 38 43.71 9.39 24.72
CA GLY A 38 42.87 8.21 24.53
C GLY A 38 41.76 8.10 25.57
N GLY A 39 42.06 8.38 26.84
CA GLY A 39 41.08 8.43 27.91
C GLY A 39 40.01 9.50 27.69
N ASN A 40 40.42 10.70 27.26
CA ASN A 40 39.47 11.78 26.95
C ASN A 40 38.62 11.47 25.72
N GLN A 41 39.21 10.90 24.65
CA GLN A 41 38.49 10.47 23.46
C GLN A 41 37.47 9.38 23.78
N GLN A 42 37.82 8.41 24.61
CA GLN A 42 36.89 7.36 25.04
C GLN A 42 35.73 7.92 25.85
N LYS A 43 36.01 8.84 26.78
CA LYS A 43 34.96 9.50 27.58
C LYS A 43 34.01 10.29 26.69
N GLU A 44 34.54 11.02 25.70
CA GLU A 44 33.74 11.76 24.73
C GLU A 44 32.89 10.84 23.84
N MET A 45 33.47 9.77 23.32
CA MET A 45 32.77 8.78 22.48
C MET A 45 31.59 8.15 23.24
N ASN A 46 31.80 7.80 24.50
CA ASN A 46 30.74 7.24 25.35
C ASN A 46 29.65 8.29 25.65
N ALA A 47 30.01 9.55 25.92
CA ALA A 47 29.04 10.63 26.10
C ALA A 47 28.20 10.86 24.84
N ARG A 48 28.82 10.78 23.66
CA ARG A 48 28.14 10.85 22.35
C ARG A 48 27.15 9.70 22.15
N ALA A 49 27.58 8.46 22.41
CA ALA A 49 26.70 7.29 22.31
C ALA A 49 25.49 7.39 23.24
N MET A 50 25.65 7.94 24.44
CA MET A 50 24.53 8.19 25.36
C MET A 50 23.57 9.27 24.85
N ALA A 51 24.08 10.33 24.21
CA ALA A 51 23.24 11.36 23.60
C ALA A 51 22.45 10.81 22.40
N GLU A 52 23.06 9.99 21.54
CA GLU A 52 22.38 9.32 20.43
C GLU A 52 21.28 8.39 20.94
N LYS A 53 21.57 7.58 21.97
CA LYS A 53 20.60 6.68 22.61
C LYS A 53 19.35 7.42 23.09
N GLY A 54 19.50 8.62 23.65
CA GLY A 54 18.36 9.41 24.10
C GLY A 54 17.47 9.89 22.96
N VAL A 55 18.08 10.19 21.80
CA VAL A 55 17.33 10.55 20.60
C VAL A 55 16.57 9.36 20.01
N PHE A 56 17.19 8.17 19.96
CA PHE A 56 16.51 6.96 19.50
C PHE A 56 15.37 6.55 20.42
N LYS A 57 15.54 6.66 21.74
CA LYS A 57 14.44 6.42 22.68
C LYS A 57 13.27 7.39 22.52
N ALA A 58 13.56 8.66 22.21
CA ALA A 58 12.52 9.63 21.91
C ALA A 58 11.80 9.30 20.59
N PHE A 59 12.54 8.83 19.58
CA PHE A 59 11.96 8.33 18.33
C PHE A 59 11.04 7.12 18.57
N GLU A 60 11.52 6.09 19.26
CA GLU A 60 10.74 4.88 19.60
C GLU A 60 9.49 5.23 20.42
N TYR A 61 9.60 6.14 21.38
CA TYR A 61 8.47 6.60 22.17
C TYR A 61 7.43 7.32 21.33
N ILE A 62 7.86 8.26 20.47
CA ILE A 62 6.95 8.98 19.57
C ILE A 62 6.32 7.99 18.60
N GLU A 63 7.07 7.04 18.03
CA GLU A 63 6.56 6.01 17.12
C GLU A 63 5.53 5.09 17.80
N THR A 64 5.77 4.69 19.05
CA THR A 64 4.87 3.81 19.80
C THR A 64 3.57 4.51 20.19
N GLU A 65 3.67 5.79 20.56
CA GLU A 65 2.54 6.60 21.00
C GLU A 65 1.89 7.39 19.83
N ASN A 66 2.32 7.12 18.61
CA ASN A 66 1.74 7.57 17.35
C ASN A 66 0.44 6.78 17.09
N ILE A 67 -0.51 6.91 18.01
CA ILE A 67 -1.82 6.27 17.96
C ILE A 67 -2.90 7.32 17.65
N PRO A 68 -3.93 6.99 16.89
CA PRO A 68 -4.95 7.99 16.54
C PRO A 68 -5.67 8.55 17.77
N GLY A 69 -5.68 9.89 17.85
CA GLY A 69 -6.15 10.64 19.01
C GLY A 69 -5.04 11.09 19.97
N ALA A 70 -3.78 10.70 19.74
CA ALA A 70 -2.64 11.21 20.49
C ALA A 70 -2.46 12.72 20.23
N SER A 71 -2.54 13.52 21.30
CA SER A 71 -2.22 14.94 21.21
C SER A 71 -0.72 15.13 21.27
N SER A 72 -0.15 15.85 20.29
CA SER A 72 1.26 16.26 20.29
C SER A 72 1.67 17.02 21.55
N ALA A 73 0.71 17.63 22.26
CA ALA A 73 0.91 18.25 23.56
C ALA A 73 1.23 17.23 24.67
N ILE A 74 0.56 16.08 24.70
CA ILE A 74 0.76 15.02 25.72
C ILE A 74 2.15 14.39 25.55
N LEU A 75 2.53 14.06 24.31
CA LEU A 75 3.85 13.52 23.98
C LEU A 75 4.98 14.47 24.40
N THR A 76 4.80 15.75 24.09
CA THR A 76 5.75 16.81 24.44
C THR A 76 5.86 17.00 25.95
N SER A 77 4.74 16.93 26.68
CA SER A 77 4.73 17.00 28.14
C SER A 77 5.43 15.81 28.79
N ALA A 78 5.23 14.58 28.31
CA ALA A 78 5.89 13.40 28.85
C ALA A 78 7.42 13.47 28.70
N ILE A 79 7.90 13.89 27.53
CA ILE A 79 9.33 14.06 27.26
C ILE A 79 9.91 15.18 28.13
N ASN A 80 9.24 16.34 28.20
CA ASN A 80 9.72 17.47 28.99
C ASN A 80 9.67 17.21 30.51
N ASN A 81 8.80 16.31 30.98
CA ASN A 81 8.76 15.85 32.38
C ASN A 81 9.86 14.83 32.70
N GLY A 82 10.73 14.50 31.73
CA GLY A 82 11.89 13.65 31.95
C GLY A 82 11.59 12.16 31.97
N PHE A 83 10.46 11.73 31.39
CA PHE A 83 10.09 10.31 31.30
C PHE A 83 11.18 9.44 30.65
N LEU A 84 11.91 10.00 29.68
CA LEU A 84 12.95 9.30 28.93
C LEU A 84 14.34 9.40 29.58
N ASN A 85 14.47 10.10 30.71
CA ASN A 85 15.77 10.32 31.34
C ASN A 85 16.35 9.03 31.94
N ALA A 86 17.66 8.91 31.89
CA ALA A 86 18.44 7.84 32.50
C ALA A 86 19.69 8.42 33.19
N PRO A 87 20.39 7.67 34.06
CA PRO A 87 21.49 8.22 34.88
C PRO A 87 22.63 8.92 34.14
N GLN A 88 22.80 8.67 32.83
CA GLN A 88 23.86 9.22 31.98
C GLN A 88 23.31 9.91 30.72
N MET A 89 22.01 10.15 30.68
CA MET A 89 21.31 10.59 29.48
C MET A 89 20.06 11.36 29.88
N THR A 90 19.98 12.61 29.44
CA THR A 90 18.81 13.45 29.71
C THR A 90 18.26 13.99 28.41
N VAL A 91 16.95 13.95 28.23
CA VAL A 91 16.27 14.47 27.03
C VAL A 91 15.57 15.76 27.41
N TYR A 92 15.83 16.84 26.66
CA TYR A 92 15.31 18.18 26.91
C TYR A 92 14.65 18.79 25.68
N SER A 93 13.75 19.73 25.96
CA SER A 93 13.15 20.70 25.03
C SER A 93 12.54 20.05 23.79
N ALA A 94 11.45 19.30 23.97
CA ALA A 94 10.55 18.98 22.87
C ALA A 94 9.75 20.25 22.50
N SER A 95 9.94 20.77 21.29
CA SER A 95 9.04 21.77 20.69
C SER A 95 8.35 21.13 19.49
N VAL A 96 7.06 21.38 19.33
CA VAL A 96 6.26 20.90 18.19
C VAL A 96 5.88 22.10 17.33
N ASP A 97 6.06 22.00 16.02
CA ASP A 97 5.55 23.00 15.08
C ASP A 97 4.12 22.68 14.61
N THR A 98 3.58 23.51 13.71
CA THR A 98 2.24 23.33 13.14
C THR A 98 2.10 22.10 12.24
N ASN A 99 3.22 21.45 11.87
CA ASN A 99 3.28 20.28 11.00
C ASN A 99 3.64 19.01 11.80
N ASN A 100 3.45 18.99 13.13
CA ASN A 100 3.82 17.86 13.99
C ASN A 100 5.30 17.46 13.87
N ILE A 101 6.19 18.45 13.68
CA ILE A 101 7.64 18.23 13.74
C ILE A 101 8.13 18.50 15.16
N PHE A 102 8.54 17.43 15.83
CA PHE A 102 9.17 17.44 17.15
C PHE A 102 10.65 17.74 17.01
N THR A 103 11.11 18.82 17.64
CA THR A 103 12.54 19.09 17.82
C THR A 103 12.91 18.84 19.26
N PHE A 104 13.95 18.05 19.54
CA PHE A 104 14.45 17.80 20.90
C PHE A 104 15.97 17.66 20.93
N ILE A 105 16.52 17.79 22.13
CA ILE A 105 17.96 17.72 22.39
C ILE A 105 18.20 16.67 23.47
N SER A 106 19.00 15.64 23.17
CA SER A 106 19.51 14.73 24.19
C SER A 106 20.91 15.13 24.63
N LYS A 107 21.14 15.14 25.94
CA LYS A 107 22.43 15.33 26.59
C LYS A 107 22.92 13.97 27.09
N GLY A 108 24.08 13.53 26.61
CA GLY A 108 24.77 12.36 27.15
C GLY A 108 25.93 12.80 28.05
N GLU A 109 26.09 12.14 29.19
CA GLU A 109 27.13 12.42 30.17
C GLU A 109 27.91 11.16 30.50
N ASN A 110 29.23 11.25 30.47
CA ASN A 110 30.09 10.18 30.95
C ASN A 110 31.33 10.77 31.65
N TYR A 111 31.38 10.61 32.98
CA TYR A 111 32.34 11.30 33.84
C TYR A 111 32.31 12.82 33.61
N ASP A 112 33.43 13.41 33.19
CA ASP A 112 33.57 14.86 32.96
C ASP A 112 33.26 15.27 31.50
N SER A 113 32.87 14.31 30.64
CA SER A 113 32.55 14.57 29.23
C SER A 113 31.05 14.65 29.01
N VAL A 114 30.64 15.66 28.25
CA VAL A 114 29.25 15.93 27.90
C VAL A 114 29.14 16.07 26.38
N ALA A 115 28.13 15.45 25.79
CA ALA A 115 27.76 15.62 24.39
C ALA A 115 26.28 15.97 24.28
N TYR A 116 25.92 16.79 23.28
CA TYR A 116 24.51 17.04 22.96
C TYR A 116 24.23 16.61 21.53
N PHE A 117 23.09 15.95 21.36
CA PHE A 117 22.61 15.48 20.07
C PHE A 117 21.19 16.01 19.85
N LYS A 118 21.01 16.75 18.76
CA LYS A 118 19.74 17.41 18.43
C LYS A 118 19.12 16.71 17.24
N ALA A 119 17.82 16.42 17.32
CA ALA A 119 17.07 15.81 16.23
C ALA A 119 15.74 16.52 15.98
N LYS A 120 15.28 16.40 14.73
CA LYS A 120 13.93 16.75 14.30
C LYS A 120 13.24 15.49 13.81
N ILE A 121 12.08 15.17 14.38
CA ILE A 121 11.24 14.04 14.03
C ILE A 121 9.92 14.59 13.49
N HIS A 122 9.46 14.09 12.35
CA HIS A 122 8.15 14.40 11.81
C HIS A 122 7.19 13.26 12.10
N MET A 123 6.05 13.60 12.69
CA MET A 123 4.96 12.69 12.96
C MET A 123 3.84 12.97 11.96
N LYS A 124 3.65 12.08 10.98
CA LYS A 124 2.56 12.20 10.02
C LYS A 124 1.29 11.72 10.71
N GLY A 125 0.37 12.65 10.97
CA GLY A 125 -0.91 12.39 11.65
C GLY A 125 -1.80 11.37 10.92
N PRO A 126 -2.97 11.04 11.50
CA PRO A 126 -3.83 9.98 11.02
C PRO A 126 -4.13 10.23 9.55
N GLN A 127 -3.71 9.29 8.70
CA GLN A 127 -4.08 9.34 7.29
C GLN A 127 -5.59 9.11 7.25
N THR A 128 -6.31 10.01 6.58
CA THR A 128 -7.67 9.71 6.16
C THR A 128 -7.56 8.56 5.17
N ILE A 129 -7.91 7.34 5.61
CA ILE A 129 -7.86 6.17 4.75
C ILE A 129 -9.12 6.22 3.91
N THR A 130 -8.96 6.54 2.62
CA THR A 130 -10.00 6.24 1.65
C THR A 130 -10.01 4.73 1.41
N GLU A 131 -11.20 4.18 1.16
CA GLU A 131 -11.35 2.74 0.96
C GLU A 131 -10.60 2.25 -0.28
N PHE A 132 -10.55 3.10 -1.29
CA PHE A 132 -9.89 2.84 -2.57
C PHE A 132 -8.90 3.98 -2.85
N PRO A 133 -7.73 4.00 -2.17
CA PRO A 133 -6.70 5.00 -2.45
C PRO A 133 -6.04 4.75 -3.81
N ASP A 134 -5.96 3.48 -4.19
CA ASP A 134 -5.33 2.94 -5.39
C ASP A 134 -6.39 2.21 -6.25
N ALA A 135 -6.10 2.04 -7.53
CA ALA A 135 -6.96 1.32 -8.47
C ALA A 135 -7.12 -0.16 -8.10
N ILE A 136 -6.00 -0.79 -7.73
CA ILE A 136 -5.96 -2.20 -7.33
C ILE A 136 -5.13 -2.34 -6.06
N VAL A 137 -5.75 -2.91 -5.03
CA VAL A 137 -5.10 -3.25 -3.77
C VAL A 137 -5.21 -4.75 -3.54
N GLY A 138 -4.07 -5.44 -3.56
CA GLY A 138 -3.98 -6.87 -3.24
C GLY A 138 -3.34 -7.06 -1.88
N CYS A 139 -4.03 -7.67 -0.93
CA CYS A 139 -3.46 -7.82 0.40
C CYS A 139 -2.25 -8.77 0.39
N GLU A 140 -2.39 -9.93 -0.21
CA GLU A 140 -1.37 -10.97 -0.35
C GLU A 140 -0.72 -11.00 -1.74
N GLY A 141 -1.27 -10.32 -2.74
CA GLY A 141 -0.63 -10.21 -4.06
C GLY A 141 -1.52 -9.67 -5.17
N ILE A 142 -0.89 -9.29 -6.27
CA ILE A 142 -1.54 -8.81 -7.50
C ILE A 142 -0.90 -9.50 -8.70
N ASN A 143 -1.72 -9.96 -9.65
CA ASN A 143 -1.27 -10.46 -10.95
C ASN A 143 -2.01 -9.75 -12.09
N ILE A 144 -1.26 -9.18 -13.03
CA ILE A 144 -1.77 -8.48 -14.20
C ILE A 144 -1.20 -9.12 -15.46
N GLU A 145 -2.05 -9.67 -16.33
CA GLU A 145 -1.64 -10.35 -17.56
C GLU A 145 -2.61 -10.01 -18.70
N GLY A 146 -2.19 -9.23 -19.69
CA GLY A 146 -3.03 -8.82 -20.83
C GLY A 146 -3.78 -7.50 -20.64
N ALA A 147 -3.76 -6.93 -19.42
CA ALA A 147 -4.67 -5.85 -19.05
C ALA A 147 -4.07 -4.44 -19.16
N LEU A 148 -4.95 -3.45 -19.33
CA LEU A 148 -4.64 -2.03 -19.17
C LEU A 148 -5.20 -1.55 -17.84
N VAL A 149 -4.40 -0.88 -17.03
CA VAL A 149 -4.81 -0.21 -15.80
C VAL A 149 -4.49 1.27 -15.97
N ASP A 150 -5.51 2.13 -16.04
CA ASP A 150 -5.37 3.58 -16.18
C ASP A 150 -6.37 4.33 -15.30
N SER A 151 -6.25 5.65 -15.22
CA SER A 151 -7.17 6.47 -14.44
C SER A 151 -7.90 7.51 -15.27
N TYR A 152 -8.98 8.03 -14.73
CA TYR A 152 -9.68 9.20 -15.22
C TYR A 152 -10.36 9.92 -14.05
N ASN A 153 -10.85 11.13 -14.31
CA ASN A 153 -11.56 11.91 -13.29
C ASN A 153 -13.04 12.04 -13.68
N GLY A 154 -13.91 11.27 -13.02
CA GLY A 154 -15.34 11.18 -13.35
C GLY A 154 -16.17 12.40 -12.94
N VAL A 155 -15.61 13.38 -12.21
CA VAL A 155 -16.34 14.54 -11.67
C VAL A 155 -15.87 15.86 -12.29
N GLY A 156 -16.82 16.73 -12.64
CA GLY A 156 -16.58 18.04 -13.26
C GLY A 156 -16.81 18.05 -14.78
N ASN A 157 -16.17 18.99 -15.49
CA ASN A 157 -16.32 19.16 -16.95
C ASN A 157 -15.58 18.12 -17.81
N LEU A 158 -14.90 17.14 -17.18
CA LEU A 158 -14.10 16.13 -17.89
C LEU A 158 -14.95 14.94 -18.38
N GLY A 159 -16.10 14.68 -17.75
CA GLY A 159 -17.08 13.70 -18.22
C GLY A 159 -16.72 12.24 -17.90
N PRO A 160 -17.48 11.28 -18.44
CA PRO A 160 -17.19 9.85 -18.30
C PRO A 160 -15.84 9.50 -18.95
N TYR A 161 -15.29 8.33 -18.62
CA TYR A 161 -14.07 7.84 -19.26
C TYR A 161 -14.18 7.87 -20.79
N THR A 162 -13.12 8.38 -21.40
CA THR A 162 -12.84 8.27 -22.84
C THR A 162 -11.36 7.98 -23.01
N SER A 163 -10.97 7.35 -24.11
CA SER A 163 -9.55 7.10 -24.42
C SER A 163 -8.70 8.39 -24.55
N GLY A 164 -9.33 9.56 -24.60
CA GLY A 164 -8.65 10.87 -24.61
C GLY A 164 -8.62 11.58 -23.26
N SER A 165 -9.24 11.01 -22.22
CA SER A 165 -9.30 11.57 -20.85
C SER A 165 -8.53 10.71 -19.84
N THR A 166 -7.62 9.85 -20.32
CA THR A 166 -6.79 8.99 -19.49
C THR A 166 -5.74 9.79 -18.72
N ALA A 167 -5.45 9.35 -17.51
CA ALA A 167 -4.43 9.88 -16.64
C ALA A 167 -3.60 8.73 -16.04
N ASN A 168 -2.50 9.09 -15.38
CA ASN A 168 -1.49 8.14 -14.87
C ASN A 168 -1.55 7.97 -13.35
N ASN A 169 -2.75 8.01 -12.75
CA ASN A 169 -2.94 7.89 -11.31
C ASN A 169 -3.66 6.59 -10.92
N ALA A 170 -3.57 5.56 -11.76
CA ALA A 170 -4.10 4.23 -11.43
C ALA A 170 -3.05 3.40 -10.72
N ASP A 171 -2.73 3.84 -9.51
CA ASP A 171 -1.74 3.19 -8.67
C ASP A 171 -2.19 1.77 -8.31
N ILE A 172 -1.23 0.87 -8.12
CA ILE A 172 -1.48 -0.48 -7.63
C ILE A 172 -0.55 -0.78 -6.45
N ALA A 173 -1.09 -1.46 -5.44
CA ALA A 173 -0.33 -1.68 -4.22
C ALA A 173 -0.66 -2.97 -3.47
N THR A 174 0.32 -3.44 -2.69
CA THR A 174 0.13 -4.55 -1.75
C THR A 174 0.34 -4.15 -0.31
N ILE A 175 -0.41 -4.79 0.60
CA ILE A 175 -0.45 -4.39 2.02
C ILE A 175 0.24 -5.41 2.94
N SER A 176 0.07 -6.71 2.75
CA SER A 176 0.68 -7.70 3.64
C SER A 176 2.19 -7.80 3.42
N ASP A 177 2.90 -8.28 4.43
CA ASP A 177 4.33 -8.50 4.34
C ASP A 177 4.65 -9.52 3.25
N THR A 178 5.70 -9.26 2.47
CA THR A 178 6.19 -10.15 1.39
C THR A 178 5.25 -10.33 0.20
N SER A 179 4.09 -9.66 0.17
CA SER A 179 3.14 -9.71 -0.94
C SER A 179 3.74 -9.18 -2.24
N GLU A 180 3.59 -9.93 -3.32
CA GLU A 180 4.26 -9.65 -4.60
C GLU A 180 3.28 -9.10 -5.65
N ILE A 181 3.84 -8.34 -6.60
CA ILE A 181 3.12 -7.82 -7.77
C ILE A 181 3.78 -8.38 -9.03
N ASN A 182 2.99 -9.07 -9.84
CA ASN A 182 3.40 -9.62 -11.13
C ASN A 182 2.70 -8.89 -12.26
N ILE A 183 3.46 -8.42 -13.25
CA ILE A 183 2.96 -7.76 -14.45
C ILE A 183 3.55 -8.49 -15.66
N GLY A 184 2.72 -9.30 -16.31
CA GLY A 184 3.07 -9.99 -17.54
C GLY A 184 2.96 -9.07 -18.76
N ASN A 185 2.06 -9.42 -19.68
CA ASN A 185 1.73 -8.60 -20.83
C ASN A 185 0.73 -7.49 -20.47
N GLY A 186 1.08 -6.52 -19.62
CA GLY A 186 0.12 -5.52 -19.13
C GLY A 186 0.66 -4.09 -19.16
N THR A 187 -0.24 -3.11 -19.19
CA THR A 187 0.12 -1.69 -19.03
C THR A 187 -0.48 -1.16 -17.74
N VAL A 188 0.34 -0.52 -16.90
CA VAL A 188 -0.08 0.18 -15.68
C VAL A 188 0.30 1.66 -15.82
N GLN A 189 -0.71 2.52 -15.94
CA GLN A 189 -0.57 3.98 -15.93
C GLN A 189 -0.78 4.48 -14.49
N GLY A 190 0.21 4.21 -13.66
CA GLY A 190 0.25 4.54 -12.24
C GLY A 190 1.52 4.02 -11.60
N SER A 191 1.69 4.34 -10.32
CA SER A 191 2.78 3.85 -9.50
C SER A 191 2.51 2.44 -8.99
N VAL A 192 3.56 1.65 -8.84
CA VAL A 192 3.50 0.26 -8.36
C VAL A 192 4.23 0.15 -7.04
N THR A 193 3.51 -0.18 -5.96
CA THR A 193 4.10 -0.30 -4.61
C THR A 193 3.90 -1.70 -4.03
N SER A 194 5.00 -2.44 -3.84
CA SER A 194 4.97 -3.78 -3.28
C SER A 194 5.65 -3.89 -1.91
N ASN A 195 4.99 -4.57 -0.97
CA ASN A 195 5.59 -4.98 0.29
C ASN A 195 6.48 -6.25 0.19
N GLY A 196 6.52 -6.87 -0.99
CA GLY A 196 7.37 -7.97 -1.40
C GLY A 196 8.21 -7.59 -2.62
N SER A 197 8.10 -8.37 -3.69
CA SER A 197 8.80 -8.18 -4.96
C SER A 197 7.88 -7.59 -6.04
N VAL A 198 8.47 -6.91 -7.02
CA VAL A 198 7.79 -6.59 -8.29
C VAL A 198 8.48 -7.34 -9.42
N ASP A 199 7.73 -8.16 -10.16
CA ASP A 199 8.21 -8.83 -11.37
C ASP A 199 7.39 -8.38 -12.58
N ALA A 200 8.00 -7.54 -13.40
CA ALA A 200 7.51 -7.13 -14.71
C ALA A 200 8.50 -7.56 -15.80
N SER A 201 9.05 -8.78 -15.68
CA SER A 201 10.04 -9.31 -16.63
C SER A 201 9.45 -10.26 -17.68
N SER A 202 8.24 -10.74 -17.46
CA SER A 202 7.54 -11.63 -18.38
C SER A 202 6.75 -10.85 -19.42
N GLY A 203 6.99 -11.10 -20.70
CA GLY A 203 6.20 -10.46 -21.76
C GLY A 203 6.57 -9.01 -22.05
N THR A 204 5.61 -8.24 -22.56
CA THR A 204 5.71 -6.78 -22.77
C THR A 204 4.89 -6.05 -21.72
N SER A 205 5.52 -5.68 -20.62
CA SER A 205 4.93 -4.81 -19.60
C SER A 205 5.23 -3.35 -19.89
N ASN A 206 4.33 -2.43 -19.53
CA ASN A 206 4.61 -1.00 -19.54
C ASN A 206 4.12 -0.35 -18.25
N ILE A 207 4.99 0.37 -17.55
CA ILE A 207 4.62 1.04 -16.30
C ILE A 207 4.94 2.54 -16.41
N THR A 208 3.95 3.39 -16.20
CA THR A 208 4.09 4.85 -16.18
C THR A 208 3.79 5.37 -14.79
N GLY A 209 4.83 5.57 -13.99
CA GLY A 209 4.74 5.90 -12.56
C GLY A 209 6.00 5.42 -11.84
N ASP A 210 6.08 5.61 -10.52
CA ASP A 210 7.22 5.11 -9.74
C ASP A 210 7.01 3.63 -9.39
N VAL A 211 8.09 2.84 -9.35
CA VAL A 211 8.05 1.44 -8.89
C VAL A 211 8.86 1.30 -7.61
N SER A 212 8.22 0.84 -6.55
CA SER A 212 8.80 0.67 -5.22
C SER A 212 8.53 -0.74 -4.71
N ALA A 213 9.57 -1.45 -4.26
CA ALA A 213 9.43 -2.80 -3.69
C ALA A 213 10.34 -2.99 -2.46
N GLN A 214 9.82 -3.62 -1.41
CA GLN A 214 10.60 -3.94 -0.21
C GLN A 214 11.75 -4.90 -0.46
N THR A 215 11.59 -5.77 -1.45
CA THR A 215 12.58 -6.77 -1.84
C THR A 215 13.03 -6.51 -3.26
N ASN A 216 12.84 -7.45 -4.17
CA ASN A 216 13.45 -7.42 -5.49
C ASN A 216 12.56 -6.72 -6.51
N ILE A 217 13.19 -6.08 -7.49
CA ILE A 217 12.52 -5.54 -8.67
C ILE A 217 13.11 -6.19 -9.92
N LYS A 218 12.27 -6.74 -10.79
CA LYS A 218 12.66 -7.17 -12.13
C LYS A 218 11.80 -6.44 -13.15
N LEU A 219 12.43 -5.74 -14.09
CA LEU A 219 11.74 -4.99 -15.14
C LEU A 219 12.30 -5.36 -16.50
N LYS A 220 11.41 -5.54 -17.48
CA LYS A 220 11.74 -5.76 -18.88
C LYS A 220 10.81 -4.94 -19.76
N ASP A 221 11.39 -4.19 -20.69
CA ASP A 221 10.71 -3.30 -21.64
C ASP A 221 9.85 -2.17 -20.99
N GLY A 222 9.92 -0.93 -21.50
CA GLY A 222 8.97 0.18 -21.22
C GLY A 222 8.66 0.59 -19.76
N PHE A 223 9.37 1.59 -19.19
CA PHE A 223 9.01 2.21 -17.91
C PHE A 223 9.41 3.68 -17.86
N SER A 224 8.52 4.48 -17.29
CA SER A 224 8.73 5.90 -17.08
C SER A 224 8.43 6.26 -15.64
N GLY A 225 9.49 6.47 -14.85
CA GLY A 225 9.41 6.87 -13.45
C GLY A 225 10.69 6.49 -12.69
N ASN A 226 10.64 6.57 -11.36
CA ASN A 226 11.75 6.21 -10.49
C ASN A 226 11.59 4.78 -9.94
N THR A 227 12.69 4.05 -9.85
CA THR A 227 12.72 2.71 -9.28
C THR A 227 13.38 2.73 -7.91
N HIS A 228 12.77 2.10 -6.90
CA HIS A 228 13.35 1.99 -5.56
C HIS A 228 13.16 0.57 -4.99
N ALA A 229 14.23 -0.23 -4.98
CA ALA A 229 14.23 -1.60 -4.46
C ALA A 229 14.93 -1.71 -3.10
N GLY A 230 14.31 -2.41 -2.16
CA GLY A 230 14.90 -2.79 -0.87
C GLY A 230 15.76 -4.06 -0.90
N GLY A 231 15.79 -4.75 -2.04
CA GLY A 231 16.60 -5.93 -2.36
C GLY A 231 17.41 -5.72 -3.64
N ASP A 232 17.44 -6.74 -4.50
CA ASP A 232 18.15 -6.73 -5.78
C ASP A 232 17.27 -6.16 -6.91
N THR A 233 17.89 -5.51 -7.89
CA THR A 233 17.20 -5.00 -9.08
C THR A 233 17.78 -5.62 -10.34
N THR A 234 16.92 -6.17 -11.19
CA THR A 234 17.29 -6.66 -12.54
C THR A 234 16.51 -5.89 -13.61
N ILE A 235 17.22 -5.38 -14.61
CA ILE A 235 16.65 -4.60 -15.69
C ILE A 235 17.14 -5.16 -17.02
N GLU A 236 16.21 -5.45 -17.92
CA GLU A 236 16.50 -6.04 -19.23
C GLU A 236 15.90 -5.20 -20.38
N ASN A 237 16.73 -4.89 -21.39
CA ASN A 237 16.42 -4.19 -22.65
C ASN A 237 15.68 -2.84 -22.48
N PHE A 238 16.28 -1.91 -21.73
CA PHE A 238 15.48 -0.85 -21.10
C PHE A 238 15.95 0.60 -21.33
N THR A 239 14.96 1.51 -21.43
CA THR A 239 15.08 2.96 -21.22
C THR A 239 14.30 3.39 -19.97
N ILE A 240 14.98 3.84 -18.91
CA ILE A 240 14.34 4.37 -17.70
C ILE A 240 14.32 5.90 -17.77
N ASN A 241 13.13 6.48 -17.89
CA ASN A 241 12.96 7.93 -17.83
C ASN A 241 12.85 8.42 -16.37
N GLY A 242 13.86 8.14 -15.55
CA GLY A 242 13.89 8.47 -14.13
C GLY A 242 15.13 7.92 -13.40
N GLY A 243 15.14 8.04 -12.07
CA GLY A 243 16.22 7.57 -11.22
C GLY A 243 16.06 6.11 -10.81
N LEU A 244 17.18 5.47 -10.42
CA LEU A 244 17.19 4.10 -9.93
C LEU A 244 17.90 4.04 -8.58
N ASN A 245 17.24 3.43 -7.60
CA ASN A 245 17.77 3.16 -6.29
C ASN A 245 17.63 1.68 -5.94
N THR A 246 18.72 1.04 -5.56
CA THR A 246 18.76 -0.38 -5.20
C THR A 246 19.58 -0.59 -3.96
N TYR A 247 18.97 -1.24 -2.96
CA TYR A 247 19.63 -1.52 -1.69
C TYR A 247 20.79 -2.51 -1.81
N ASN A 248 20.64 -3.56 -2.64
CA ASN A 248 21.64 -4.58 -2.88
C ASN A 248 22.19 -4.51 -4.32
N ASP A 249 22.16 -5.63 -5.04
CA ASP A 249 22.84 -5.79 -6.32
C ASP A 249 21.97 -5.26 -7.46
N LEU A 250 22.62 -4.62 -8.45
CA LEU A 250 21.99 -4.12 -9.65
C LEU A 250 22.52 -4.88 -10.87
N LYS A 251 21.62 -5.60 -11.55
CA LYS A 251 21.87 -6.25 -12.84
C LYS A 251 21.20 -5.46 -13.95
N TYR A 252 21.98 -4.92 -14.87
CA TYR A 252 21.48 -4.17 -16.02
C TYR A 252 21.92 -4.83 -17.33
N TYR A 253 20.96 -5.17 -18.18
CA TYR A 253 21.18 -5.75 -19.49
C TYR A 253 20.53 -4.90 -20.56
N GLY A 254 21.31 -4.31 -21.47
CA GLY A 254 20.75 -3.50 -22.57
C GLY A 254 21.64 -2.35 -23.04
N THR A 255 21.15 -1.60 -24.03
CA THR A 255 21.80 -0.39 -24.54
C THR A 255 21.48 0.80 -23.64
N ARG A 256 22.50 1.28 -22.91
CA ARG A 256 22.47 2.36 -21.90
C ARG A 256 21.43 3.45 -22.16
N ALA A 257 20.34 3.46 -21.40
CA ALA A 257 19.41 4.59 -21.33
C ALA A 257 18.73 4.62 -19.95
N ILE A 258 19.34 5.32 -19.00
CA ILE A 258 18.68 5.72 -17.74
C ILE A 258 18.83 7.24 -17.70
N ASP A 259 17.76 8.01 -17.54
CA ASP A 259 17.87 9.47 -17.59
C ASP A 259 18.34 10.04 -16.25
N GLY A 260 17.98 9.39 -15.14
CA GLY A 260 18.26 9.85 -13.79
C GLY A 260 19.57 9.33 -13.18
N GLN A 261 19.72 9.62 -11.89
CA GLN A 261 20.83 9.10 -11.07
C GLN A 261 20.58 7.63 -10.71
N VAL A 262 21.66 6.85 -10.70
CA VAL A 262 21.68 5.45 -10.33
C VAL A 262 22.43 5.27 -9.02
N THR A 263 21.80 4.60 -8.06
CA THR A 263 22.41 4.26 -6.77
C THR A 263 22.23 2.77 -6.50
N HIS A 264 23.32 2.11 -6.09
CA HIS A 264 23.31 0.69 -5.75
C HIS A 264 24.16 0.44 -4.50
N GLY A 265 23.69 -0.42 -3.60
CA GLY A 265 24.40 -0.74 -2.36
C GLY A 265 25.27 -2.00 -2.43
N GLY A 266 25.08 -2.83 -3.46
CA GLY A 266 25.80 -4.09 -3.71
C GLY A 266 26.61 -4.04 -5.02
N LEU A 267 26.76 -5.19 -5.66
CA LEU A 267 27.47 -5.33 -6.94
C LEU A 267 26.68 -4.69 -8.08
N LEU A 268 27.39 -4.03 -8.99
CA LEU A 268 26.84 -3.59 -10.27
C LEU A 268 27.30 -4.56 -11.35
N GLN A 269 26.36 -5.22 -12.01
CA GLN A 269 26.62 -6.11 -13.13
C GLN A 269 25.97 -5.56 -14.40
N VAL A 270 26.76 -5.42 -15.45
CA VAL A 270 26.29 -4.89 -16.74
C VAL A 270 26.54 -5.91 -17.84
N GLY A 271 25.49 -6.21 -18.61
CA GLY A 271 25.52 -7.11 -19.77
C GLY A 271 24.81 -6.50 -20.99
N ASN A 272 24.94 -7.17 -22.14
CA ASN A 272 24.19 -6.89 -23.37
C ASN A 272 24.15 -8.14 -24.26
N GLU A 273 23.46 -8.04 -25.40
CA GLU A 273 23.33 -9.10 -26.42
C GLU A 273 24.65 -9.76 -26.85
N ASN A 274 25.77 -9.04 -26.77
CA ASN A 274 27.09 -9.51 -27.20
C ASN A 274 28.01 -9.88 -26.02
N ASN A 275 27.62 -9.58 -24.77
CA ASN A 275 28.46 -9.79 -23.60
C ASN A 275 27.59 -10.15 -22.37
N PRO A 276 27.77 -11.32 -21.74
CA PRO A 276 27.03 -11.67 -20.52
C PRO A 276 27.30 -10.67 -19.39
N TYR A 277 26.49 -10.73 -18.32
CA TYR A 277 26.69 -9.92 -17.13
C TYR A 277 28.13 -10.03 -16.61
N GLN A 278 28.78 -8.88 -16.47
CA GLN A 278 30.09 -8.75 -15.84
C GLN A 278 30.01 -7.69 -14.74
N ASP A 279 30.75 -7.89 -13.66
CA ASP A 279 30.96 -6.87 -12.64
C ASP A 279 31.52 -5.60 -13.31
N SER A 280 30.97 -4.45 -12.94
CA SER A 280 31.16 -3.21 -13.69
C SER A 280 31.20 -2.01 -12.76
N THR A 281 32.01 -1.03 -13.14
CA THR A 281 32.01 0.32 -12.55
C THR A 281 31.50 1.35 -13.56
N ALA A 282 30.77 0.90 -14.59
CA ALA A 282 30.27 1.77 -15.64
C ALA A 282 29.28 2.79 -15.07
N THR A 283 29.41 4.03 -15.53
CA THR A 283 28.37 5.03 -15.33
C THR A 283 27.16 4.67 -16.19
N LEU A 284 26.05 4.38 -15.51
CA LEU A 284 24.71 4.33 -16.04
C LEU A 284 24.03 5.70 -15.81
N GLY A 285 23.24 6.11 -16.80
CA GLY A 285 22.48 7.35 -16.80
C GLY A 285 23.24 8.64 -16.50
N ALA A 286 22.60 9.56 -15.76
CA ALA A 286 23.18 10.86 -15.40
C ALA A 286 24.29 10.75 -14.34
N GLY A 287 24.50 9.56 -13.76
CA GLY A 287 25.51 9.30 -12.75
C GLY A 287 25.24 7.98 -12.05
N THR A 288 26.30 7.34 -11.56
CA THR A 288 26.20 6.09 -10.78
C THR A 288 27.01 6.21 -9.51
N SER A 289 26.41 5.90 -8.37
CA SER A 289 27.05 5.94 -7.06
C SER A 289 26.83 4.64 -6.29
N HIS A 290 27.88 4.15 -5.66
CA HIS A 290 27.79 3.00 -4.76
C HIS A 290 27.41 3.47 -3.35
N VAL A 291 26.11 3.46 -3.05
CA VAL A 291 25.53 3.95 -1.79
C VAL A 291 24.41 3.01 -1.37
N LYS A 292 24.46 2.52 -0.13
CA LYS A 292 23.35 1.82 0.51
C LYS A 292 22.32 2.83 1.00
N ASN A 293 21.32 3.09 0.18
CA ASN A 293 20.16 3.88 0.59
C ASN A 293 19.23 3.06 1.50
N GLY A 294 18.27 3.70 2.16
CA GLY A 294 17.25 2.97 2.93
C GLY A 294 16.36 2.13 2.03
N LYS A 295 15.83 1.03 2.56
CA LYS A 295 14.72 0.31 1.92
C LYS A 295 13.51 1.24 1.77
N PRO A 296 12.63 1.03 0.77
CA PRO A 296 11.39 1.81 0.69
C PRO A 296 10.56 1.61 1.96
N GLN A 297 9.59 2.48 2.20
CA GLN A 297 8.66 2.28 3.30
C GLN A 297 7.66 1.19 2.95
N LYS A 298 7.34 0.33 3.92
CA LYS A 298 6.24 -0.62 3.76
C LYS A 298 4.94 0.15 3.73
N MET A 299 4.06 -0.20 2.81
CA MET A 299 2.68 0.25 2.89
C MET A 299 2.05 -0.49 4.08
N LYS A 300 1.77 0.23 5.17
CA LYS A 300 1.07 -0.32 6.32
C LYS A 300 -0.42 0.00 6.16
N GLY A 301 -1.25 -1.03 6.30
CA GLY A 301 -2.70 -0.91 6.21
C GLY A 301 -3.37 -2.18 6.72
N ASP A 302 -4.65 -2.07 7.07
CA ASP A 302 -5.49 -3.26 7.24
C ASP A 302 -6.05 -3.65 5.88
N CYS A 303 -6.10 -4.95 5.59
CA CYS A 303 -6.80 -5.43 4.41
C CYS A 303 -8.32 -5.21 4.57
N ASP A 304 -8.84 -5.51 5.77
CA ASP A 304 -10.24 -5.35 6.14
C ASP A 304 -10.46 -4.04 6.91
N THR A 305 -10.24 -2.91 6.24
CA THR A 305 -10.40 -1.57 6.86
C THR A 305 -11.81 -1.30 7.38
N LYS A 306 -12.81 -2.09 6.96
CA LYS A 306 -14.22 -1.92 7.30
C LYS A 306 -14.72 -2.95 8.33
N GLY A 307 -13.89 -3.92 8.71
CA GLY A 307 -14.31 -5.03 9.57
C GLY A 307 -15.46 -5.84 8.96
N ILE A 308 -15.46 -6.03 7.64
CA ILE A 308 -16.58 -6.56 6.87
C ILE A 308 -17.05 -7.93 7.37
N VAL A 309 -16.12 -8.74 7.89
CA VAL A 309 -16.44 -10.04 8.51
C VAL A 309 -17.44 -9.87 9.64
N LYS A 310 -17.13 -8.97 10.58
CA LYS A 310 -17.99 -8.72 11.72
C LYS A 310 -19.31 -8.08 11.29
N VAL A 311 -19.25 -7.14 10.34
CA VAL A 311 -20.44 -6.48 9.80
C VAL A 311 -21.40 -7.54 9.24
N ILE A 312 -20.91 -8.47 8.42
CA ILE A 312 -21.74 -9.49 7.80
C ILE A 312 -22.23 -10.53 8.80
N ASP A 313 -21.40 -10.95 9.75
CA ASP A 313 -21.82 -11.85 10.83
C ASP A 313 -22.97 -11.24 11.64
N ASP A 314 -22.82 -9.98 12.06
CA ASP A 314 -23.86 -9.23 12.78
C ASP A 314 -25.14 -9.14 11.93
N MET A 315 -25.03 -8.91 10.61
CA MET A 315 -26.16 -8.89 9.68
C MET A 315 -26.85 -10.24 9.50
N LYS A 316 -26.13 -11.36 9.58
CA LYS A 316 -26.74 -12.69 9.47
C LYS A 316 -27.49 -13.10 10.73
N THR A 317 -27.03 -12.64 11.89
CA THR A 317 -27.70 -12.95 13.15
C THR A 317 -29.05 -12.25 13.24
N GLY A 318 -30.14 -13.01 13.12
CA GLY A 318 -31.50 -12.49 13.24
C GLY A 318 -32.13 -11.99 11.94
N THR A 319 -31.47 -12.16 10.78
CA THR A 319 -32.14 -11.90 9.49
C THR A 319 -33.06 -13.06 9.10
N PRO A 320 -34.29 -12.75 8.65
CA PRO A 320 -35.27 -13.74 8.22
C PRO A 320 -34.83 -14.43 6.92
N THR A 321 -35.51 -15.52 6.55
CA THR A 321 -35.31 -16.20 5.25
C THR A 321 -35.48 -15.20 4.11
N GLY A 322 -34.47 -15.09 3.24
CA GLY A 322 -34.50 -14.18 2.11
C GLY A 322 -35.31 -14.71 0.94
N ALA A 323 -35.48 -13.88 -0.09
CA ALA A 323 -36.07 -14.33 -1.35
C ALA A 323 -35.03 -15.09 -2.20
N ASN A 324 -35.49 -16.03 -3.05
CA ASN A 324 -34.66 -16.66 -4.08
C ASN A 324 -35.06 -16.10 -5.45
N MET A 325 -34.16 -15.37 -6.10
CA MET A 325 -34.49 -14.64 -7.34
C MET A 325 -34.98 -15.55 -8.47
N SER A 326 -34.37 -16.72 -8.64
CA SER A 326 -34.73 -17.69 -9.68
C SER A 326 -36.16 -18.24 -9.54
N THR A 327 -36.77 -18.11 -8.35
CA THR A 327 -38.15 -18.56 -8.08
C THR A 327 -39.18 -17.45 -8.23
N MET A 328 -38.75 -16.21 -8.47
CA MET A 328 -39.64 -15.06 -8.57
C MET A 328 -40.36 -15.09 -9.93
N VAL A 329 -41.69 -15.10 -9.87
CA VAL A 329 -42.59 -15.10 -11.03
C VAL A 329 -43.69 -14.07 -10.80
N LYS A 330 -44.34 -13.63 -11.87
CA LYS A 330 -45.56 -12.82 -11.76
C LYS A 330 -46.68 -13.64 -11.10
N ASP A 331 -47.71 -12.97 -10.58
CA ASP A 331 -48.92 -13.62 -10.03
C ASP A 331 -49.61 -14.58 -11.02
N ASP A 332 -49.38 -14.40 -12.33
CA ASP A 332 -49.89 -15.26 -13.41
C ASP A 332 -48.99 -16.48 -13.74
N GLY A 333 -47.89 -16.66 -13.00
CA GLY A 333 -46.92 -17.76 -13.17
C GLY A 333 -45.93 -17.56 -14.33
N THR A 334 -45.93 -16.41 -15.01
CA THR A 334 -44.94 -16.10 -16.06
C THR A 334 -43.64 -15.52 -15.49
N ALA A 335 -42.54 -15.72 -16.21
CA ALA A 335 -41.23 -15.20 -15.84
C ALA A 335 -41.22 -13.65 -15.83
N LEU A 336 -40.50 -13.10 -14.85
CA LEU A 336 -40.27 -11.66 -14.73
C LEU A 336 -39.16 -11.24 -15.70
N SER A 337 -39.40 -10.19 -16.49
CA SER A 337 -38.37 -9.64 -17.40
C SER A 337 -37.58 -8.50 -16.76
N THR A 338 -38.23 -7.71 -15.89
CA THR A 338 -37.62 -6.58 -15.18
C THR A 338 -38.18 -6.50 -13.76
N LEU A 339 -37.31 -6.26 -12.78
CA LEU A 339 -37.65 -6.03 -11.37
C LEU A 339 -37.10 -4.69 -10.89
N THR A 340 -37.95 -3.80 -10.36
CA THR A 340 -37.51 -2.48 -9.87
C THR A 340 -37.38 -2.46 -8.35
N PHE A 341 -36.22 -2.02 -7.84
CA PHE A 341 -35.93 -1.82 -6.42
C PHE A 341 -35.72 -0.33 -6.12
N SER A 342 -36.26 0.14 -5.00
CA SER A 342 -36.20 1.54 -4.58
C SER A 342 -35.69 1.67 -3.13
N ASP A 343 -35.10 2.82 -2.81
CA ASP A 343 -34.73 3.21 -1.44
C ASP A 343 -35.90 3.84 -0.65
N ASP A 344 -36.99 4.21 -1.32
CA ASP A 344 -38.21 4.78 -0.72
C ASP A 344 -39.15 3.71 -0.10
N ILE A 345 -38.58 2.82 0.71
CA ILE A 345 -39.31 1.73 1.38
C ILE A 345 -39.26 1.87 2.90
N ASN A 346 -40.41 1.64 3.54
CA ASN A 346 -40.50 1.59 4.99
C ASN A 346 -39.78 0.34 5.52
N VAL A 347 -38.82 0.55 6.40
CA VAL A 347 -38.09 -0.50 7.14
C VAL A 347 -39.04 -1.54 7.75
N GLY A 348 -38.72 -2.83 7.56
CA GLY A 348 -39.48 -3.94 8.15
C GLY A 348 -40.83 -4.19 7.48
N THR A 349 -41.09 -3.55 6.34
CA THR A 349 -42.21 -3.90 5.47
C THR A 349 -41.75 -4.86 4.40
N ASN A 350 -42.69 -5.69 3.97
CA ASN A 350 -42.53 -6.52 2.80
C ASN A 350 -42.57 -5.62 1.56
N ALA A 351 -41.50 -5.62 0.78
CA ALA A 351 -41.38 -4.83 -0.43
C ALA A 351 -42.14 -5.51 -1.56
N HIS A 352 -43.02 -4.74 -2.19
CA HIS A 352 -43.77 -5.14 -3.37
C HIS A 352 -42.98 -4.72 -4.63
N LEU A 353 -42.39 -5.68 -5.35
CA LEU A 353 -41.60 -5.42 -6.56
C LEU A 353 -42.41 -5.37 -7.85
N SER A 354 -42.49 -4.19 -8.48
CA SER A 354 -43.33 -4.01 -9.66
C SER A 354 -42.69 -4.65 -10.88
N SER A 355 -43.45 -5.52 -11.56
CA SER A 355 -43.21 -5.83 -12.96
C SER A 355 -44.19 -5.01 -13.78
N GLY A 356 -43.78 -4.43 -14.90
CA GLY A 356 -44.49 -3.39 -15.67
C GLY A 356 -45.95 -3.63 -16.09
N SER A 357 -46.61 -4.73 -15.69
CA SER A 357 -48.05 -4.95 -15.86
C SER A 357 -48.72 -5.83 -14.80
N GLY A 358 -48.10 -6.06 -13.62
CA GLY A 358 -48.68 -6.91 -12.58
C GLY A 358 -47.91 -6.89 -11.24
N SER A 359 -48.67 -6.97 -10.15
CA SER A 359 -48.25 -7.20 -8.75
C SER A 359 -47.69 -8.62 -8.55
N PHE A 360 -47.04 -9.03 -7.45
CA PHE A 360 -45.88 -8.49 -6.71
C PHE A 360 -45.25 -9.67 -5.96
N THR A 361 -44.02 -10.09 -6.27
CA THR A 361 -43.30 -11.03 -5.39
C THR A 361 -42.84 -10.30 -4.13
N GLU A 362 -43.08 -10.90 -2.97
CA GLU A 362 -42.76 -10.30 -1.68
C GLU A 362 -41.28 -10.49 -1.35
N VAL A 363 -40.51 -9.40 -1.29
CA VAL A 363 -39.11 -9.43 -0.83
C VAL A 363 -39.01 -8.71 0.50
N GLN A 364 -38.40 -9.38 1.47
CA GLN A 364 -38.33 -8.84 2.82
C GLN A 364 -37.22 -7.80 2.93
N THR A 365 -37.52 -6.70 3.64
CA THR A 365 -36.52 -5.71 4.04
C THR A 365 -36.25 -5.77 5.53
N VAL A 366 -35.00 -5.51 5.92
CA VAL A 366 -34.59 -5.43 7.33
C VAL A 366 -33.90 -4.10 7.62
N PRO A 367 -34.12 -3.50 8.80
CA PRO A 367 -33.30 -2.38 9.27
C PRO A 367 -31.88 -2.86 9.54
N MET A 368 -30.88 -2.21 8.94
CA MET A 368 -29.48 -2.43 9.30
C MET A 368 -28.72 -1.12 9.49
N ASP A 369 -27.83 -1.11 10.48
CA ASP A 369 -26.85 -0.04 10.67
C ASP A 369 -25.66 -0.32 9.74
N LEU A 370 -25.47 0.58 8.79
CA LEU A 370 -24.46 0.49 7.74
C LEU A 370 -23.36 1.55 7.91
N SER A 371 -23.33 2.22 9.08
CA SER A 371 -22.38 3.30 9.36
C SER A 371 -20.92 2.85 9.26
N THR A 372 -20.62 1.60 9.63
CA THR A 372 -19.27 1.01 9.55
C THR A 372 -18.75 0.84 8.13
N LEU A 373 -19.65 0.74 7.13
CA LEU A 373 -19.30 0.64 5.72
C LEU A 373 -19.31 2.01 5.01
N GLY A 374 -19.48 3.12 5.74
CA GLY A 374 -19.47 4.46 5.16
C GLY A 374 -20.77 4.88 4.47
N PHE A 375 -21.87 4.20 4.77
CA PHE A 375 -23.18 4.57 4.29
C PHE A 375 -23.79 5.64 5.19
N ARG A 376 -23.72 6.91 4.76
CA ARG A 376 -24.38 8.10 5.33
C ARG A 376 -24.11 8.35 6.83
N ASP A 377 -23.86 9.62 7.18
CA ASP A 377 -23.61 10.10 8.55
C ASP A 377 -24.88 10.17 9.43
N THR A 378 -25.77 9.17 9.36
CA THR A 378 -27.08 9.26 10.02
C THR A 378 -27.42 8.00 10.81
N GLN A 379 -27.68 8.20 12.11
CA GLN A 379 -28.11 7.23 13.14
C GLN A 379 -29.45 6.52 12.85
N THR A 380 -29.82 6.31 11.59
CA THR A 380 -31.07 5.67 11.20
C THR A 380 -30.78 4.42 10.38
N ALA A 381 -31.27 3.28 10.86
CA ALA A 381 -31.18 2.01 10.16
C ALA A 381 -31.76 2.13 8.74
N GLN A 382 -31.04 1.64 7.74
CA GLN A 382 -31.46 1.64 6.34
C GLN A 382 -32.24 0.36 6.03
N ALA A 383 -33.18 0.43 5.08
CA ALA A 383 -33.89 -0.75 4.61
C ALA A 383 -32.96 -1.55 3.67
N VAL A 384 -32.71 -2.81 4.02
CA VAL A 384 -31.86 -3.72 3.23
C VAL A 384 -32.67 -4.90 2.75
N TYR A 385 -32.63 -5.18 1.44
CA TYR A 385 -33.31 -6.33 0.85
C TYR A 385 -32.50 -7.59 1.11
N VAL A 386 -33.17 -8.65 1.56
CA VAL A 386 -32.50 -9.92 1.91
C VAL A 386 -32.82 -10.99 0.89
N PHE A 387 -31.77 -11.58 0.34
CA PHE A 387 -31.84 -12.70 -0.60
C PHE A 387 -31.11 -13.92 -0.05
N ASP A 388 -31.70 -15.09 -0.23
CA ASP A 388 -31.02 -16.36 0.03
C ASP A 388 -30.08 -16.72 -1.13
N SER A 389 -30.43 -16.36 -2.36
CA SER A 389 -29.58 -16.46 -3.55
C SER A 389 -30.04 -15.47 -4.63
N LEU A 390 -29.11 -15.04 -5.48
CA LEU A 390 -29.38 -14.09 -6.57
C LEU A 390 -28.87 -14.66 -7.89
N GLU A 391 -29.70 -15.47 -8.55
CA GLU A 391 -29.43 -15.98 -9.89
C GLU A 391 -30.31 -15.24 -10.91
N LEU A 392 -29.67 -14.60 -11.89
CA LEU A 392 -30.35 -13.84 -12.94
C LEU A 392 -30.10 -14.49 -14.30
N VAL A 393 -31.20 -14.84 -14.99
CA VAL A 393 -31.17 -15.47 -16.31
C VAL A 393 -32.25 -14.85 -17.20
N ASN A 394 -31.84 -14.06 -18.20
CA ASN A 394 -32.73 -13.26 -19.06
C ASN A 394 -33.63 -12.27 -18.28
N GLN A 395 -33.10 -11.71 -17.19
CA GLN A 395 -33.81 -10.75 -16.33
C GLN A 395 -32.96 -9.50 -16.08
N ASP A 396 -33.60 -8.35 -16.01
CA ASP A 396 -32.96 -7.11 -15.58
C ASP A 396 -33.45 -6.69 -14.18
N ILE A 397 -32.52 -6.23 -13.35
CA ILE A 397 -32.83 -5.51 -12.13
C ILE A 397 -32.64 -4.02 -12.37
N GLU A 398 -33.69 -3.25 -12.13
CA GLU A 398 -33.70 -1.80 -12.20
C GLU A 398 -33.60 -1.19 -10.81
N ILE A 399 -32.67 -0.26 -10.61
CA ILE A 399 -32.36 0.39 -9.33
C ILE A 399 -32.79 1.86 -9.37
N SER A 400 -33.47 2.31 -8.32
CA SER A 400 -33.94 3.68 -8.11
C SER A 400 -33.51 4.14 -6.72
N GLY A 401 -32.68 5.18 -6.63
CA GLY A 401 -32.09 5.64 -5.36
C GLY A 401 -30.93 4.79 -4.83
N ASP A 402 -30.62 4.92 -3.53
CA ASP A 402 -29.52 4.20 -2.87
C ASP A 402 -30.00 2.85 -2.28
N VAL A 403 -29.83 1.77 -3.04
CA VAL A 403 -30.36 0.44 -2.69
C VAL A 403 -29.26 -0.46 -2.12
N VAL A 404 -29.60 -1.25 -1.09
CA VAL A 404 -28.67 -2.22 -0.47
C VAL A 404 -29.27 -3.63 -0.51
N PHE A 405 -28.49 -4.58 -1.00
CA PHE A 405 -28.79 -6.01 -1.00
C PHE A 405 -27.88 -6.74 -0.01
N LEU A 406 -28.48 -7.57 0.85
CA LEU A 406 -27.80 -8.60 1.61
C LEU A 406 -28.09 -9.95 0.96
N VAL A 407 -27.07 -10.59 0.39
CA VAL A 407 -27.23 -11.91 -0.25
C VAL A 407 -26.49 -12.97 0.55
N LYS A 408 -27.22 -13.98 1.04
CA LYS A 408 -26.69 -15.03 1.92
C LYS A 408 -26.06 -16.21 1.18
N GLY A 409 -26.39 -16.38 -0.09
CA GLY A 409 -25.89 -17.41 -0.99
C GLY A 409 -25.33 -16.80 -2.26
N ASP A 410 -25.00 -17.64 -3.23
CA ASP A 410 -24.26 -17.22 -4.41
C ASP A 410 -25.06 -16.24 -5.29
N ILE A 411 -24.31 -15.35 -5.94
CA ILE A 411 -24.80 -14.39 -6.93
C ILE A 411 -24.28 -14.80 -8.30
N GLU A 412 -25.17 -15.11 -9.22
CA GLU A 412 -24.84 -15.51 -10.57
C GLU A 412 -25.59 -14.66 -11.59
N LEU A 413 -24.84 -13.90 -12.39
CA LEU A 413 -25.36 -13.17 -13.54
C LEU A 413 -25.07 -13.98 -14.80
N GLY A 414 -26.10 -14.66 -15.30
CA GLY A 414 -26.02 -15.53 -16.46
C GLY A 414 -25.89 -14.79 -17.80
N ASN A 415 -25.85 -15.57 -18.88
CA ASN A 415 -25.71 -15.04 -20.24
C ASN A 415 -27.01 -14.40 -20.76
N GLY A 416 -26.89 -13.47 -21.71
CA GLY A 416 -28.03 -13.03 -22.54
C GLY A 416 -28.52 -11.59 -22.31
N GLY A 417 -27.66 -10.66 -21.90
CA GLY A 417 -28.05 -9.26 -21.68
C GLY A 417 -28.73 -9.00 -20.34
N THR A 418 -28.59 -9.94 -19.41
CA THR A 418 -29.08 -9.86 -18.02
C THR A 418 -28.18 -8.93 -17.22
N GLY A 419 -28.75 -8.12 -16.33
CA GLY A 419 -27.91 -7.39 -15.38
C GLY A 419 -28.62 -6.34 -14.53
N PHE A 420 -27.81 -5.42 -14.01
CA PHE A 420 -28.28 -4.30 -13.20
C PHE A 420 -28.28 -3.03 -14.04
N LYS A 421 -29.36 -2.25 -13.95
CA LYS A 421 -29.47 -0.94 -14.59
C LYS A 421 -30.10 0.06 -13.64
N PHE A 422 -29.85 1.34 -13.86
CA PHE A 422 -30.63 2.37 -13.19
C PHE A 422 -31.95 2.59 -13.92
N LYS A 423 -32.95 3.02 -13.15
CA LYS A 423 -34.16 3.60 -13.69
C LYS A 423 -33.80 4.83 -14.52
N THR A 424 -34.41 4.94 -15.70
CA THR A 424 -34.10 6.01 -16.64
C THR A 424 -34.28 7.39 -16.00
N GLY A 425 -33.23 8.21 -16.04
CA GLY A 425 -33.19 9.55 -15.46
C GLY A 425 -32.69 9.63 -14.02
N GLU A 426 -32.31 8.51 -13.41
CA GLU A 426 -31.78 8.43 -12.04
C GLU A 426 -30.32 7.92 -12.01
N GLU A 427 -29.62 7.95 -13.15
CA GLU A 427 -28.25 7.43 -13.31
C GLU A 427 -27.20 8.22 -12.51
N THR A 428 -27.49 9.47 -12.17
CA THR A 428 -26.59 10.34 -11.37
C THR A 428 -26.98 10.42 -9.90
N THR A 429 -28.07 9.79 -9.48
CA THR A 429 -28.59 9.88 -8.10
C THR A 429 -28.70 8.54 -7.41
N SER A 430 -28.64 7.44 -8.16
CA SER A 430 -28.83 6.09 -7.64
C SER A 430 -27.49 5.38 -7.40
N SER A 431 -27.51 4.35 -6.54
CA SER A 431 -26.40 3.41 -6.36
C SER A 431 -26.92 2.07 -5.87
N LEU A 432 -26.18 1.00 -6.17
CA LEU A 432 -26.43 -0.33 -5.64
C LEU A 432 -25.26 -0.77 -4.76
N THR A 433 -25.56 -1.21 -3.55
CA THR A 433 -24.60 -1.90 -2.69
C THR A 433 -25.01 -3.35 -2.53
N ILE A 434 -24.06 -4.26 -2.72
CA ILE A 434 -24.22 -5.68 -2.44
C ILE A 434 -23.30 -6.05 -1.28
N ILE A 435 -23.88 -6.69 -0.27
CA ILE A 435 -23.17 -7.23 0.89
C ILE A 435 -23.39 -8.74 0.90
N THR A 436 -22.32 -9.52 0.92
CA THR A 436 -22.41 -10.98 0.87
C THR A 436 -21.21 -11.67 1.51
N ASP A 437 -21.37 -12.89 2.01
CA ASP A 437 -20.25 -13.77 2.35
C ASP A 437 -20.17 -14.97 1.39
N SER A 438 -20.80 -14.86 0.23
CA SER A 438 -20.90 -15.89 -0.80
C SER A 438 -20.22 -15.45 -2.10
N LYS A 439 -20.23 -16.32 -3.10
CA LYS A 439 -19.51 -16.07 -4.36
C LYS A 439 -20.32 -15.19 -5.30
N ILE A 440 -19.62 -14.37 -6.05
CA ILE A 440 -20.21 -13.56 -7.12
C ILE A 440 -19.58 -13.95 -8.44
N THR A 441 -20.41 -14.40 -9.38
CA THR A 441 -19.98 -14.76 -10.74
C THR A 441 -20.72 -13.91 -11.76
N ILE A 442 -19.95 -13.17 -12.56
CA ILE A 442 -20.44 -12.39 -13.70
C ILE A 442 -20.12 -13.15 -14.99
N GLY A 443 -21.16 -13.61 -15.68
CA GLY A 443 -21.10 -14.30 -16.96
C GLY A 443 -20.88 -13.37 -18.15
N ALA A 444 -20.92 -13.95 -19.35
CA ALA A 444 -20.72 -13.21 -20.60
C ALA A 444 -21.94 -12.36 -20.97
N ALA A 445 -21.69 -11.17 -21.51
CA ALA A 445 -22.73 -10.22 -21.93
C ALA A 445 -23.67 -9.77 -20.80
N ALA A 446 -23.20 -9.84 -19.55
CA ALA A 446 -23.89 -9.20 -18.43
C ALA A 446 -23.81 -7.68 -18.58
N ALA A 447 -24.94 -6.99 -18.37
CA ALA A 447 -25.02 -5.53 -18.45
C ALA A 447 -25.09 -4.96 -17.04
N VAL A 448 -23.95 -4.60 -16.45
CA VAL A 448 -23.89 -4.05 -15.08
C VAL A 448 -23.63 -2.55 -15.16
N PHE A 449 -24.71 -1.76 -15.04
CA PHE A 449 -24.72 -0.30 -15.15
C PHE A 449 -23.95 0.24 -16.39
N PRO A 450 -24.26 -0.24 -17.61
CA PRO A 450 -23.48 0.04 -18.81
C PRO A 450 -23.44 1.52 -19.22
N ASN A 451 -24.34 2.36 -18.69
CA ASN A 451 -24.41 3.79 -18.97
C ASN A 451 -23.78 4.67 -17.86
N SER A 452 -23.25 4.05 -16.81
CA SER A 452 -22.71 4.75 -15.67
C SER A 452 -21.20 4.56 -15.63
N ALA A 453 -20.47 5.57 -16.10
CA ALA A 453 -19.00 5.59 -16.12
C ALA A 453 -18.43 6.66 -15.16
N LYS A 454 -19.17 7.02 -14.11
CA LYS A 454 -18.74 7.97 -13.08
C LYS A 454 -19.51 7.73 -11.77
N LEU A 455 -18.96 8.26 -10.68
CA LEU A 455 -19.69 8.38 -9.41
C LEU A 455 -20.99 9.17 -9.58
N ASN A 456 -21.96 8.84 -8.73
CA ASN A 456 -23.19 9.61 -8.61
C ASN A 456 -22.92 10.96 -7.89
N ASP A 457 -23.93 11.84 -7.84
CA ASP A 457 -23.81 13.20 -7.29
C ASP A 457 -23.54 13.22 -5.77
N THR A 458 -23.75 12.09 -5.08
CA THR A 458 -23.43 11.90 -3.65
C THR A 458 -22.06 11.27 -3.42
N GLY A 459 -21.32 10.95 -4.50
CA GLY A 459 -19.99 10.35 -4.45
C GLY A 459 -20.01 8.82 -4.24
N ASN A 460 -21.15 8.16 -4.40
CA ASN A 460 -21.25 6.70 -4.41
C ASN A 460 -20.92 6.15 -5.80
N ALA A 461 -20.27 4.99 -5.83
CA ALA A 461 -20.14 4.21 -7.05
C ALA A 461 -21.50 3.62 -7.48
N PRO A 462 -21.77 3.50 -8.79
CA PRO A 462 -22.91 2.78 -9.31
C PRO A 462 -23.14 1.40 -8.70
N LEU A 463 -22.07 0.62 -8.54
CA LEU A 463 -22.08 -0.64 -7.80
C LEU A 463 -20.93 -0.66 -6.80
N SER A 464 -21.24 -1.00 -5.55
CA SER A 464 -20.26 -1.35 -4.52
C SER A 464 -20.54 -2.76 -4.02
N VAL A 465 -19.51 -3.59 -3.98
CA VAL A 465 -19.58 -4.98 -3.53
C VAL A 465 -18.70 -5.14 -2.29
N TYR A 466 -19.29 -5.54 -1.19
CA TYR A 466 -18.60 -5.89 0.04
C TYR A 466 -18.74 -7.39 0.29
N SER A 467 -17.61 -8.09 0.32
CA SER A 467 -17.58 -9.53 0.51
C SER A 467 -16.74 -9.93 1.71
N SER A 468 -17.31 -10.71 2.62
CA SER A 468 -16.57 -11.44 3.65
C SER A 468 -16.29 -12.90 3.26
N PHE A 469 -16.59 -13.30 2.00
CA PHE A 469 -16.30 -14.65 1.53
C PHE A 469 -14.81 -14.94 1.72
N GLN A 470 -14.53 -15.95 2.52
CA GLN A 470 -13.17 -16.40 2.78
C GLN A 470 -12.80 -17.42 1.72
N SER A 471 -11.97 -16.99 0.76
CA SER A 471 -11.41 -17.90 -0.21
C SER A 471 -10.51 -18.92 0.51
N VAL A 472 -10.92 -20.19 0.44
CA VAL A 472 -10.21 -21.32 1.03
C VAL A 472 -9.69 -22.21 -0.09
N GLY A 473 -8.39 -22.48 -0.07
CA GLY A 473 -7.75 -23.31 -1.08
C GLY A 473 -6.67 -22.57 -1.83
N LEU A 474 -5.44 -22.75 -1.36
CA LEU A 474 -4.44 -23.26 -2.27
C LEU A 474 -4.80 -24.75 -2.39
N VAL A 475 -5.27 -25.23 -3.54
CA VAL A 475 -5.12 -26.68 -3.78
C VAL A 475 -3.62 -26.92 -3.66
N ASP A 476 -3.21 -27.86 -2.80
CA ASP A 476 -1.80 -28.16 -2.46
C ASP A 476 -0.93 -28.25 -3.73
N ASP A 477 -0.38 -27.09 -4.09
CA ASP A 477 0.94 -26.84 -4.62
C ASP A 477 1.18 -25.35 -4.39
N ALA A 478 1.80 -25.05 -3.24
CA ALA A 478 2.49 -23.83 -2.85
C ALA A 478 1.98 -22.48 -3.42
N TYR A 479 1.61 -21.56 -2.52
CA TYR A 479 1.71 -20.12 -2.78
C TYR A 479 3.05 -19.83 -3.45
N ASN A 480 3.03 -19.56 -4.74
CA ASN A 480 4.21 -19.28 -5.53
C ASN A 480 3.82 -18.26 -6.61
N SER A 481 4.04 -17.01 -6.25
CA SER A 481 4.03 -15.79 -7.05
C SER A 481 5.10 -15.79 -8.16
N GLY A 482 5.42 -16.94 -8.75
CA GLY A 482 6.54 -17.07 -9.68
C GLY A 482 6.30 -18.07 -10.79
N PHE A 483 6.24 -17.53 -12.00
CA PHE A 483 6.86 -18.09 -13.21
C PHE A 483 6.18 -19.29 -13.89
N SER A 484 5.62 -18.99 -15.06
CA SER A 484 5.38 -19.88 -16.21
C SER A 484 4.52 -21.14 -15.98
N ASP A 485 3.42 -21.22 -16.75
CA ASP A 485 2.50 -22.35 -16.92
C ASP A 485 1.29 -22.42 -15.96
N ALA A 486 0.46 -21.38 -16.04
CA ALA A 486 -1.00 -21.41 -16.06
C ALA A 486 -1.71 -22.38 -15.11
N ARG A 487 -1.95 -22.00 -13.84
CA ARG A 487 -3.02 -22.62 -13.00
C ARG A 487 -3.73 -21.60 -12.11
N GLN A 488 -5.04 -21.80 -12.00
CA GLN A 488 -6.07 -20.81 -11.69
C GLN A 488 -6.54 -20.87 -10.23
N ASN A 489 -6.73 -19.71 -9.60
CA ASN A 489 -7.49 -19.61 -8.36
C ASN A 489 -8.97 -20.03 -8.62
N VAL A 490 -9.41 -21.15 -8.03
CA VAL A 490 -10.74 -21.76 -8.29
C VAL A 490 -11.84 -21.33 -7.31
N ASP A 491 -11.47 -20.62 -6.25
CA ASP A 491 -12.38 -20.22 -5.17
C ASP A 491 -12.45 -18.70 -5.03
N SER A 492 -13.00 -18.03 -6.04
CA SER A 492 -13.11 -16.56 -6.07
C SER A 492 -14.31 -16.06 -5.27
N ALA A 493 -14.11 -15.01 -4.47
CA ALA A 493 -15.24 -14.23 -3.94
C ALA A 493 -15.94 -13.45 -5.06
N PHE A 494 -15.16 -12.98 -6.04
CA PHE A 494 -15.68 -12.27 -7.21
C PHE A 494 -14.97 -12.76 -8.47
N LEU A 495 -15.75 -13.17 -9.47
CA LEU A 495 -15.25 -13.72 -10.73
C LEU A 495 -16.00 -13.13 -11.92
N VAL A 496 -15.27 -12.49 -12.83
CA VAL A 496 -15.78 -12.14 -14.17
C VAL A 496 -15.25 -13.15 -15.17
N THR A 497 -16.15 -13.90 -15.81
CA THR A 497 -15.80 -14.99 -16.75
C THR A 497 -16.05 -14.65 -18.22
N GLY A 498 -16.79 -13.58 -18.50
CA GLY A 498 -17.18 -13.24 -19.86
C GLY A 498 -17.18 -11.74 -20.12
N ALA A 499 -17.31 -11.39 -21.40
CA ALA A 499 -17.14 -10.00 -21.81
C ALA A 499 -18.26 -9.12 -21.25
N ALA A 500 -17.91 -8.20 -20.36
CA ALA A 500 -18.84 -7.32 -19.67
C ALA A 500 -18.17 -5.99 -19.35
N ASN A 501 -18.86 -4.90 -19.66
CA ASN A 501 -18.49 -3.58 -19.20
C ASN A 501 -19.28 -3.27 -17.94
N MET A 502 -18.59 -2.79 -16.91
CA MET A 502 -19.24 -2.52 -15.62
C MET A 502 -18.55 -1.41 -14.85
N TYR A 503 -19.30 -0.65 -14.07
CA TYR A 503 -18.74 0.17 -13.00
C TYR A 503 -18.95 -0.56 -11.69
N VAL A 504 -17.86 -0.96 -11.03
CA VAL A 504 -17.90 -1.67 -9.75
C VAL A 504 -16.72 -1.32 -8.88
N ASN A 505 -17.01 -1.11 -7.60
CA ASN A 505 -16.03 -1.12 -6.53
C ASN A 505 -16.13 -2.43 -5.76
N ILE A 506 -15.00 -3.10 -5.57
CA ILE A 506 -14.97 -4.43 -4.94
C ILE A 506 -14.12 -4.36 -3.67
N HIS A 507 -14.72 -4.69 -2.53
CA HIS A 507 -14.06 -4.82 -1.24
C HIS A 507 -14.22 -6.26 -0.73
N ALA A 508 -13.24 -7.12 -1.01
CA ALA A 508 -13.24 -8.54 -0.66
C ALA A 508 -11.94 -8.94 0.06
N PRO A 509 -11.67 -8.43 1.27
CA PRO A 509 -10.37 -8.57 1.94
C PRO A 509 -9.95 -10.02 2.23
N LEU A 510 -10.91 -10.94 2.36
CA LEU A 510 -10.64 -12.37 2.58
C LEU A 510 -10.75 -13.22 1.31
N GLY A 511 -11.17 -12.61 0.21
CA GLY A 511 -11.54 -13.28 -1.02
C GLY A 511 -10.61 -13.00 -2.19
N TYR A 512 -10.48 -13.96 -3.10
CA TYR A 512 -9.84 -13.72 -4.39
C TYR A 512 -10.80 -12.95 -5.32
N VAL A 513 -10.29 -11.89 -5.94
CA VAL A 513 -10.99 -11.10 -6.95
C VAL A 513 -10.34 -11.39 -8.30
N GLN A 514 -11.14 -11.84 -9.25
CA GLN A 514 -10.65 -12.28 -10.56
C GLN A 514 -11.46 -11.68 -11.69
N ALA A 515 -10.76 -11.01 -12.60
CA ALA A 515 -11.32 -10.56 -13.87
C ALA A 515 -10.63 -11.32 -15.00
N ARG A 516 -11.34 -12.26 -15.64
CA ARG A 516 -10.82 -13.20 -16.64
C ARG A 516 -11.60 -13.14 -17.95
N ALA A 517 -11.71 -11.94 -18.49
CA ALA A 517 -12.52 -11.69 -19.66
C ALA A 517 -11.95 -10.52 -20.47
N SER A 518 -12.65 -10.14 -21.53
CA SER A 518 -12.41 -8.90 -22.27
C SER A 518 -13.50 -7.88 -21.93
N GLY A 519 -13.17 -6.63 -21.67
CA GLY A 519 -14.16 -5.61 -21.33
C GLY A 519 -13.57 -4.46 -20.55
N GLU A 520 -14.41 -3.54 -20.13
CA GLU A 520 -14.00 -2.34 -19.38
C GLU A 520 -14.62 -2.34 -17.98
N ILE A 521 -13.79 -2.36 -16.95
CA ILE A 521 -14.19 -2.22 -15.54
C ILE A 521 -13.81 -0.81 -15.08
N TYR A 522 -14.82 -0.01 -14.74
CA TYR A 522 -14.64 1.28 -14.11
C TYR A 522 -14.74 1.11 -12.59
N GLY A 523 -13.85 1.75 -11.83
CA GLY A 523 -13.86 1.72 -10.37
C GLY A 523 -12.56 1.22 -9.77
N ALA A 524 -12.65 0.51 -8.65
CA ALA A 524 -11.47 0.05 -7.92
C ALA A 524 -11.69 -1.34 -7.28
N MET A 525 -10.60 -2.06 -7.07
CA MET A 525 -10.63 -3.41 -6.53
C MET A 525 -9.70 -3.56 -5.33
N ARG A 526 -10.24 -4.10 -4.24
CA ARG A 526 -9.49 -4.56 -3.08
C ARG A 526 -9.84 -6.01 -2.81
N GLY A 527 -8.83 -6.87 -2.81
CA GLY A 527 -9.00 -8.31 -2.57
C GLY A 527 -7.88 -8.90 -1.73
N LYS A 528 -8.08 -10.10 -1.19
CA LYS A 528 -7.01 -10.90 -0.61
C LYS A 528 -5.88 -11.08 -1.63
N ALA A 529 -6.24 -11.49 -2.84
CA ALA A 529 -5.39 -11.34 -4.02
C ALA A 529 -6.27 -10.91 -5.20
N VAL A 530 -5.66 -10.18 -6.14
CA VAL A 530 -6.36 -9.68 -7.32
C VAL A 530 -5.66 -10.19 -8.58
N ASP A 531 -6.40 -10.94 -9.40
CA ASP A 531 -5.95 -11.40 -10.72
C ASP A 531 -6.73 -10.69 -11.82
N VAL A 532 -6.02 -9.98 -12.69
CA VAL A 532 -6.59 -9.33 -13.88
C VAL A 532 -5.92 -9.93 -15.10
N ILE A 533 -6.65 -10.83 -15.79
CA ILE A 533 -6.11 -11.68 -16.85
C ILE A 533 -6.97 -11.56 -18.12
N GLY A 534 -6.31 -11.32 -19.25
CA GLY A 534 -6.94 -11.11 -20.56
C GLY A 534 -6.93 -9.63 -20.97
N ASP A 535 -7.54 -9.34 -22.12
CA ASP A 535 -7.63 -8.00 -22.72
C ASP A 535 -8.72 -7.15 -22.03
N ILE A 536 -8.50 -6.82 -20.75
CA ILE A 536 -9.43 -6.05 -19.92
C ILE A 536 -8.84 -4.68 -19.58
N GLY A 537 -9.66 -3.63 -19.66
CA GLY A 537 -9.33 -2.31 -19.14
C GLY A 537 -9.89 -2.11 -17.73
N ILE A 538 -9.02 -1.74 -16.79
CA ILE A 538 -9.37 -1.28 -15.45
C ILE A 538 -9.17 0.24 -15.43
N HIS A 539 -10.26 0.97 -15.28
CA HIS A 539 -10.29 2.42 -15.34
C HIS A 539 -10.64 2.98 -13.97
N TYR A 540 -9.63 3.47 -13.26
CA TYR A 540 -9.77 4.03 -11.94
C TYR A 540 -10.35 5.44 -11.97
N ASP A 541 -11.50 5.62 -11.30
CA ASP A 541 -12.04 6.95 -11.06
C ASP A 541 -11.29 7.58 -9.88
N GLU A 542 -10.42 8.55 -10.15
CA GLU A 542 -9.56 9.20 -9.15
C GLU A 542 -10.33 9.82 -7.98
N LYS A 543 -11.64 10.07 -8.17
CA LYS A 543 -12.49 10.52 -7.10
C LYS A 543 -12.70 9.49 -6.03
N LEU A 544 -12.58 8.19 -6.29
CA LEU A 544 -12.66 7.14 -5.27
C LEU A 544 -11.59 7.31 -4.19
N GLY A 545 -10.38 7.71 -4.59
CA GLY A 545 -9.28 8.02 -3.67
C GLY A 545 -9.50 9.28 -2.83
N SER A 546 -10.54 10.06 -3.12
CA SER A 546 -10.92 11.28 -2.39
C SER A 546 -12.36 11.25 -1.83
N ALA A 547 -13.20 10.33 -2.32
CA ALA A 547 -14.62 10.23 -2.03
C ALA A 547 -14.78 9.48 -0.72
N LYS A 548 -15.52 10.09 0.21
CA LYS A 548 -15.76 9.55 1.55
C LYS A 548 -14.47 9.13 2.25
N SER A 549 -13.59 10.11 2.37
CA SER A 549 -12.48 10.07 3.32
C SER A 549 -13.06 9.96 4.73
N GLU A 550 -13.14 8.73 5.24
CA GLU A 550 -13.45 8.51 6.64
C GLU A 550 -12.21 8.79 7.47
N THR A 551 -12.40 9.42 8.62
CA THR A 551 -11.38 9.44 9.68
C THR A 551 -11.27 8.03 10.26
N LEU A 552 -10.82 7.08 9.44
CA LEU A 552 -10.33 5.80 9.89
C LEU A 552 -8.92 6.00 10.41
N ILE A 553 -8.66 5.35 11.53
CA ILE A 553 -7.45 5.37 12.36
C ILE A 553 -6.30 4.75 11.54
N GLY A 554 -5.78 5.47 10.55
CA GLY A 554 -4.64 5.02 9.76
C GLY A 554 -3.36 5.00 10.59
N THR A 555 -2.48 4.04 10.28
CA THR A 555 -1.18 3.91 10.96
C THR A 555 -0.39 5.19 10.78
N GLU A 556 -0.19 5.90 11.88
CA GLU A 556 0.59 7.12 11.91
C GLU A 556 2.06 6.76 11.64
N THR A 557 2.75 7.52 10.77
CA THR A 557 4.16 7.25 10.43
C THR A 557 5.07 8.30 11.04
N THR A 558 6.15 7.85 11.69
CA THR A 558 7.15 8.72 12.33
C THR A 558 8.48 8.57 11.58
N PHE A 559 9.10 9.68 11.18
CA PHE A 559 10.42 9.67 10.52
C PHE A 559 11.34 10.79 11.01
N MET A 560 12.65 10.52 11.00
CA MET A 560 13.66 11.49 11.40
C MET A 560 14.03 12.40 10.23
N LEU A 561 13.75 13.70 10.35
CA LEU A 561 14.06 14.71 9.32
C LEU A 561 15.53 15.12 9.31
N SER A 562 16.12 15.24 10.49
CA SER A 562 17.52 15.63 10.63
C SER A 562 18.03 15.29 12.03
N SER A 563 19.31 14.99 12.14
CA SER A 563 19.99 14.81 13.42
C SER A 563 21.44 15.30 13.33
N TYR A 564 21.91 16.03 14.33
CA TYR A 564 23.29 16.53 14.37
C TYR A 564 23.78 16.75 15.80
N TYR A 565 25.10 16.67 15.99
CA TYR A 565 25.73 17.07 17.23
C TYR A 565 25.61 18.57 17.42
N HIS A 566 25.06 18.96 18.57
CA HIS A 566 24.88 20.36 18.95
C HIS A 566 25.90 20.69 20.03
N TYR A 567 26.60 21.81 19.89
CA TYR A 567 27.45 22.34 20.95
C TYR A 567 26.85 23.68 21.37
N PRO A 568 26.20 23.78 22.53
CA PRO A 568 25.72 25.06 23.03
C PRO A 568 26.96 25.96 23.26
N LEU A 569 26.93 27.15 22.68
CA LEU A 569 27.95 28.18 22.88
C LEU A 569 27.82 28.82 24.27
#